data_AF-V5IED6-F1
#
_entry.id   AF-V5IED6-F1
#
_cell.length_a   1.000
_cell.length_b   1.000
_cell.length_c   1.000
_cell.angle_alpha   90.00
_cell.angle_beta   90.00
_cell.angle_gamma   90.00
#
_symmetry.space_group_name_H-M   'P 1'
#
loop_
_entity.id
_entity.type
_entity.pdbx_description
1 polymer ?
#
loop_
_entity_poly.entity_id
_entity_poly.type
_entity_poly.pdbx_seq_one_letter_code
_entity_poly.pdbx_strand_id
1 'polypeptide(L)' 'SDEDELFSVEYCGTNCTLKNDGSWTKCNGNCTCYHEEGKQDGLCLSTEYTDFTQFPNLTSAEIADATPRPQVTKSQ' A
#
# COMPACT_ATOMS: atom_id res chain seq x y z
N SER A 1 -0.11 -20.65 -8.28
CA SER A 1 1.01 -20.12 -7.50
C SER A 1 0.59 -18.74 -7.03
N ASP A 2 0.88 -18.36 -5.79
CA ASP A 2 0.52 -17.04 -5.23
C ASP A 2 1.46 -15.92 -5.74
N GLU A 3 2.10 -16.11 -6.91
CA GLU A 3 3.08 -15.19 -7.48
C GLU A 3 2.44 -14.01 -8.22
N ASP A 4 1.16 -14.14 -8.56
CA ASP A 4 0.34 -13.09 -9.17
C ASP A 4 -0.54 -12.34 -8.16
N GLU A 5 -0.38 -12.56 -6.86
CA GLU A 5 -1.14 -11.86 -5.82
C GLU A 5 -0.19 -11.22 -4.80
N LEU A 6 -0.40 -9.95 -4.48
CA LEU A 6 0.38 -9.24 -3.46
C LEU A 6 -0.55 -8.64 -2.40
N PHE A 7 -0.40 -9.13 -1.18
CA PHE A 7 -0.96 -8.50 0.00
C PHE A 7 0.14 -7.68 0.71
N SER A 8 -0.11 -6.39 0.87
CA SER A 8 0.82 -5.47 1.53
C SER A 8 0.17 -4.85 2.77
N VAL A 9 1.01 -4.61 3.79
CA VAL A 9 0.63 -3.95 5.04
C VAL A 9 1.66 -2.87 5.32
N GLU A 10 1.20 -1.64 5.48
CA GLU A 10 2.06 -0.49 5.76
C GLU A 10 1.59 0.25 7.01
N TYR A 11 2.55 0.70 7.83
CA TYR A 11 2.26 1.54 8.98
C TYR A 11 2.09 2.99 8.57
N CYS A 12 0.97 3.59 8.96
CA CYS A 12 0.59 4.93 8.55
C CYS A 12 1.26 6.06 9.35
N GLY A 13 2.33 5.75 10.08
CA GLY A 13 3.10 6.74 10.84
C GLY A 13 2.44 7.18 12.15
N THR A 14 1.34 6.56 12.58
CA THR A 14 0.70 6.87 13.87
C THR A 14 0.07 5.64 14.53
N ASN A 15 0.06 5.66 15.86
CA ASN A 15 -0.66 4.67 16.67
C ASN A 15 -2.11 5.12 16.86
N CYS A 16 -2.96 4.16 17.25
CA CYS A 16 -4.30 4.43 17.73
C CYS A 16 -4.45 3.92 19.16
N THR A 17 -5.29 4.59 19.96
CA THR A 17 -5.53 4.22 21.36
C THR A 17 -7.01 4.17 21.70
N LEU A 18 -7.37 3.34 22.67
CA LEU A 18 -8.71 3.25 23.20
C LEU A 18 -8.99 4.47 24.07
N LYS A 19 -10.06 5.19 23.77
CA LYS A 19 -10.51 6.34 24.55
C LYS A 19 -11.42 5.88 25.70
N ASN A 20 -11.61 6.78 26.67
CA ASN A 20 -12.47 6.55 27.83
C ASN A 20 -13.94 6.30 27.47
N ASP A 21 -14.39 6.72 26.29
CA ASP A 21 -15.73 6.47 25.77
C ASP A 21 -15.88 5.09 25.10
N GLY A 22 -14.81 4.28 25.11
CA GLY A 22 -14.77 2.96 24.49
C GLY A 22 -14.51 2.97 22.98
N SER A 23 -14.37 4.14 22.36
CA SER A 23 -14.01 4.26 20.94
C SER A 23 -12.50 4.33 20.74
N TRP A 24 -12.01 3.90 19.58
CA TRP A 24 -10.60 4.09 19.22
C TRP A 24 -10.35 5.46 18.59
N THR A 25 -9.16 6.02 18.77
CA THR A 25 -8.72 7.18 18.01
C THR A 25 -8.74 6.87 16.51
N LYS A 26 -9.19 7.84 15.71
CA LYS A 26 -9.26 7.67 14.25
C LYS A 26 -7.87 7.71 13.64
N CYS A 27 -7.64 6.83 12.68
CA CYS A 27 -6.50 6.89 11.78
C CYS A 27 -6.80 7.83 10.61
N ASN A 28 -5.76 8.36 9.98
CA ASN A 28 -5.88 9.27 8.83
C ASN A 28 -5.87 8.49 7.51
N GLY A 29 -6.38 9.08 6.44
CA GLY A 29 -6.32 8.51 5.10
C GLY A 29 -7.08 7.18 4.98
N ASN A 30 -6.48 6.21 4.29
CA ASN A 30 -7.04 4.87 4.07
C ASN A 30 -6.63 3.86 5.16
N CYS A 31 -6.25 4.35 6.33
CA CYS A 31 -5.71 3.52 7.39
C CYS A 31 -6.80 3.11 8.38
N THR A 32 -6.71 1.87 8.86
CA THR A 32 -7.59 1.30 9.88
C THR A 32 -6.79 1.06 11.16
N CYS A 33 -7.45 1.25 12.31
CA CYS A 33 -6.86 0.96 13.61
C CYS A 33 -6.93 -0.56 13.86
N TYR A 34 -5.78 -1.21 13.92
CA TYR A 34 -5.66 -2.61 14.29
C TYR A 34 -5.09 -2.72 15.69
N HIS A 35 -5.78 -3.46 16.55
CA HIS A 35 -5.38 -3.66 17.94
C HIS A 35 -5.59 -5.12 18.33
N GLU A 36 -4.76 -5.61 19.25
CA GLU A 36 -4.97 -6.91 19.85
C GLU A 36 -6.09 -6.84 20.90
N GLU A 37 -6.78 -7.96 21.11
CA GLU A 37 -7.80 -8.04 22.15
C GLU A 37 -7.19 -7.80 23.55
N GLY A 38 -7.88 -6.99 24.37
CA GLY A 38 -7.41 -6.65 25.72
C GLY A 38 -6.30 -5.61 25.78
N LYS A 39 -5.81 -5.09 24.65
CA LYS A 39 -4.88 -3.96 24.59
C LYS A 39 -5.62 -2.63 24.42
N GLN A 40 -5.03 -1.56 24.94
CA GLN A 40 -5.53 -0.19 24.79
C GLN A 40 -4.74 0.62 23.75
N ASP A 41 -3.70 0.02 23.18
CA ASP A 41 -2.87 0.59 22.12
C ASP A 41 -2.97 -0.29 20.87
N GLY A 42 -2.94 0.34 19.72
CA GLY A 42 -3.01 -0.27 18.40
C GLY A 42 -2.20 0.53 17.38
N LEU A 43 -2.13 0.00 16.17
CA LEU A 43 -1.42 0.61 15.05
C LEU A 43 -2.41 1.02 13.97
N CYS A 44 -2.21 2.20 13.40
CA CYS A 44 -2.89 2.56 12.17
C CYS A 44 -2.15 1.94 10.99
N LEU A 45 -2.79 0.97 10.33
CA LEU A 45 -2.22 0.26 9.19
C LEU A 45 -3.08 0.47 7.95
N SER A 46 -2.46 0.57 6.79
CA SER A 46 -3.11 0.41 5.50
C SER A 46 -2.83 -1.00 4.99
N THR A 47 -3.88 -1.66 4.49
CA THR A 47 -3.79 -2.98 3.87
C THR A 47 -4.25 -2.85 2.43
N GLU A 48 -3.45 -3.36 1.50
CA GLU A 48 -3.79 -3.37 0.08
C GLU A 48 -3.59 -4.78 -0.49
N TYR A 49 -4.55 -5.20 -1.29
CA TYR A 49 -4.51 -6.45 -2.03
C TYR A 49 -4.47 -6.14 -3.52
N THR A 50 -3.42 -6.59 -4.19
CA THR A 50 -3.24 -6.43 -5.62
C THR A 50 -3.25 -7.81 -6.28
N ASP A 51 -4.22 -8.04 -7.15
CA ASP A 51 -4.25 -9.19 -8.04
C ASP A 51 -3.64 -8.77 -9.38
N PHE A 52 -2.52 -9.37 -9.76
CA PHE A 52 -1.82 -9.10 -11.01
C PHE A 52 -2.42 -9.84 -12.20
N THR A 53 -3.27 -10.85 -11.98
CA THR A 53 -3.95 -11.57 -13.06
C THR A 53 -4.95 -10.69 -13.82
N GLN A 54 -5.40 -9.59 -13.20
CA GLN A 54 -6.24 -8.60 -13.87
C GLN A 54 -5.50 -7.81 -14.95
N PHE A 55 -4.15 -7.81 -14.93
CA PHE A 55 -3.35 -7.14 -15.95
C PHE A 55 -3.05 -8.09 -17.11
N PRO A 56 -3.22 -7.63 -18.36
CA PRO A 56 -2.89 -8.46 -19.51
C PRO A 56 -1.38 -8.72 -19.56
N ASN A 57 -1.01 -9.90 -20.07
CA ASN A 57 0.38 -10.17 -20.43
C ASN A 57 0.81 -9.18 -21.51
N LEU A 58 1.82 -8.36 -21.19
CA LEU A 58 2.36 -7.39 -22.13
C LEU A 58 3.14 -8.09 -23.25
N THR A 59 2.96 -7.61 -24.47
CA THR A 59 3.78 -7.99 -25.61
C THR A 59 5.17 -7.35 -25.50
N SER A 60 6.16 -7.97 -26.14
CA SER A 60 7.52 -7.41 -26.19
C SER A 60 7.56 -5.99 -26.80
N ALA A 61 6.61 -5.65 -27.67
CA ALA A 61 6.50 -4.32 -28.26
C ALA A 61 6.04 -3.27 -27.23
N GLU A 62 5.06 -3.61 -26.39
CA GLU A 62 4.56 -2.71 -25.33
C GLU A 62 5.63 -2.44 -24.27
N ILE A 63 6.41 -3.46 -23.91
CA ILE A 63 7.54 -3.31 -22.98
C ILE A 63 8.61 -2.39 -23.58
N ALA A 64 8.90 -2.54 -24.88
CA ALA A 64 9.86 -1.69 -25.57
C ALA A 64 9.41 -0.22 -25.63
N ASP A 65 8.12 0.05 -25.86
CA ASP A 65 7.57 1.41 -25.92
C ASP A 65 7.61 2.11 -24.54
N ALA A 66 7.41 1.34 -23.46
CA ALA A 66 7.50 1.85 -22.09
C ALA A 66 8.94 2.13 -21.61
N THR A 67 9.96 1.79 -22.41
CA THR A 67 11.37 2.00 -22.02
C THR A 67 11.66 3.50 -21.86
N PRO A 68 12.26 3.94 -20.73
CA PRO A 68 12.60 5.35 -20.51
C PRO A 68 13.44 5.89 -21.66
N ARG A 69 12.99 6.99 -22.27
CA ARG A 69 13.73 7.61 -23.37
C ARG A 69 15.06 8.17 -22.85
N PRO A 70 16.15 8.09 -23.64
CA PRO A 70 17.41 8.71 -23.26
C PRO A 70 17.18 10.19 -22.94
N GLN A 71 17.75 10.66 -21.83
CA GLN A 71 17.76 12.09 -21.55
C GLN A 71 18.50 12.80 -22.69
N VAL A 72 17.83 13.75 -23.34
CA VAL A 72 18.47 14.62 -24.32
C VAL A 72 19.38 15.57 -23.55
N THR A 73 20.65 15.23 -23.43
CA THR A 73 21.66 16.18 -22.95
C THR A 73 21.82 17.24 -24.03
N LYS A 74 21.23 18.43 -23.81
CA LYS A 74 21.51 19.58 -24.67
C LYS A 74 22.94 20.03 -24.37
N SER A 75 23.89 19.61 -25.19
CA SER A 75 25.23 20.21 -25.20
C SER A 75 25.07 21.67 -25.62
N GLN A 76 25.49 22.57 -24.73
CA GLN A 76 25.45 24.02 -24.89
C GLN A 76 26.68 24.52 -25.65
#